data_AF-A0A386ZQ81-F1
#
_entry.id   AF-A0A386ZQ81-F1
#
_cell.length_a   1.000
_cell.length_b   1.000
_cell.length_c   1.000
_cell.angle_alpha   90.00
_cell.angle_beta   90.00
_cell.angle_gamma   90.00
#
_symmetry.space_group_name_H-M   'P 1'
#
loop_
_entity.id
_entity.type
_entity.pdbx_description
1 polymer ?
#
loop_
_entity_poly.entity_id
_entity_poly.type
_entity_poly.pdbx_seq_one_letter_code
_entity_poly.pdbx_strand_id
1 'polypeptide(L)'
;MGVATARPIGPFDVGGAIEVEYDAAGGPDFFGDPTTPESDAAGGGKKQDFANNVSIYWTPATNAHAIGGSIRDKWRGAGSEGGTLKYPVTDEGQTSKPGRFQHFQGGSIYWSVGSGTHVVSGVIRDKYSAVGWESSPLGFPIADENKTGSTATHEQLFEGGAIYSTQKTGTHIVWGAIRDEWVRNGAENGRYGYPSGDEYDYQGGKAQDFQGGKIVWKPDGQ
;
A
#
# COMPACT_ATOMS: atom_id res chain seq x y z
N MET A 1 -20.65 -22.81 10.89
CA MET A 1 -21.37 -21.58 10.50
C MET A 1 -22.01 -21.87 9.15
N GLY A 2 -23.33 -21.71 9.02
CA GLY A 2 -24.05 -22.05 7.80
C GLY A 2 -23.71 -21.05 6.70
N VAL A 3 -23.33 -21.55 5.52
CA VAL A 3 -23.26 -20.71 4.31
C VAL A 3 -24.66 -20.20 4.02
N ALA A 4 -24.83 -18.89 3.94
CA ALA A 4 -26.10 -18.30 3.53
C ALA A 4 -26.47 -18.87 2.15
N THR A 5 -27.74 -19.24 2.00
CA THR A 5 -28.26 -19.78 0.75
C THR A 5 -28.43 -18.60 -0.20
N ALA A 6 -27.84 -18.70 -1.40
CA ALA A 6 -27.87 -17.63 -2.38
C ALA A 6 -29.29 -17.09 -2.55
N ARG A 7 -29.43 -15.77 -2.46
CA ARG A 7 -30.71 -15.08 -2.55
C ARG A 7 -30.70 -14.06 -3.69
N PRO A 8 -31.85 -13.84 -4.35
CA PRO A 8 -31.94 -12.84 -5.42
C PRO A 8 -31.79 -11.44 -4.85
N ILE A 9 -30.86 -10.66 -5.40
CA ILE A 9 -30.71 -9.23 -5.17
C ILE A 9 -30.75 -8.54 -6.53
N GLY A 10 -31.83 -7.81 -6.79
CA GLY A 10 -32.06 -7.22 -8.11
C GLY A 10 -31.98 -8.27 -9.22
N PRO A 11 -31.08 -8.13 -10.21
CA PRO A 11 -31.00 -9.01 -11.37
C PRO A 11 -30.21 -10.32 -11.17
N PHE A 12 -29.44 -10.48 -10.09
CA PHE A 12 -28.61 -11.66 -9.86
C PHE A 12 -28.67 -12.16 -8.42
N ASP A 13 -28.39 -13.44 -8.23
CA ASP A 13 -28.23 -14.00 -6.89
C ASP A 13 -26.89 -13.58 -6.28
N VAL A 14 -26.91 -13.34 -4.97
CA VAL A 14 -25.71 -13.14 -4.13
C VAL A 14 -25.74 -14.24 -3.08
N GLY A 15 -24.65 -15.00 -2.94
CA GLY A 15 -24.63 -16.18 -2.07
C GLY A 15 -23.30 -16.45 -1.37
N GLY A 16 -23.32 -17.45 -0.49
CA GLY A 16 -22.11 -17.99 0.13
C GLY A 16 -21.32 -16.94 0.91
N ALA A 17 -20.00 -16.97 0.78
CA ALA A 17 -19.12 -16.03 1.48
C ALA A 17 -19.21 -14.60 0.94
N ILE A 18 -19.57 -14.43 -0.34
CA ILE A 18 -19.80 -13.11 -0.95
C ILE A 18 -21.04 -12.46 -0.34
N GLU A 19 -22.12 -13.21 -0.12
CA GLU A 19 -23.32 -12.69 0.57
C GLU A 19 -23.02 -12.27 2.01
N VAL A 20 -22.22 -13.06 2.74
CA VAL A 20 -21.83 -12.71 4.12
C VAL A 20 -21.10 -11.37 4.16
N GLU A 21 -20.15 -11.15 3.25
CA GLU A 21 -19.43 -9.87 3.15
C GLU A 21 -20.33 -8.73 2.69
N TYR A 22 -21.18 -8.99 1.69
CA TYR A 22 -22.15 -8.02 1.18
C TYR A 22 -23.05 -7.50 2.31
N ASP A 23 -23.62 -8.39 3.12
CA ASP A 23 -24.48 -8.02 4.25
C ASP A 23 -23.70 -7.30 5.36
N ALA A 24 -22.49 -7.74 5.66
CA ALA A 24 -21.65 -7.13 6.69
C ALA A 24 -21.19 -5.71 6.35
N ALA A 25 -20.86 -5.45 5.08
CA ALA A 25 -20.35 -4.17 4.60
C ALA A 25 -21.44 -3.15 4.19
N GLY A 26 -22.72 -3.43 4.50
CA GLY A 26 -23.83 -2.48 4.36
C GLY A 26 -24.80 -2.79 3.22
N GLY A 27 -24.62 -3.90 2.51
CA GLY A 27 -25.56 -4.43 1.52
C GLY A 27 -25.93 -3.41 0.44
N PRO A 28 -27.22 -3.32 0.04
CA PRO A 28 -27.62 -2.55 -1.14
C PRO A 28 -27.31 -1.05 -1.02
N ASP A 29 -27.29 -0.48 0.19
CA ASP A 29 -26.97 0.93 0.39
C ASP A 29 -25.50 1.24 0.04
N PHE A 30 -24.59 0.28 0.27
CA PHE A 30 -23.17 0.43 -0.06
C PHE A 30 -22.86 -0.06 -1.47
N PHE A 31 -23.30 -1.27 -1.83
CA PHE A 31 -22.92 -1.94 -3.08
C PHE A 31 -23.83 -1.59 -4.26
N GLY A 32 -25.10 -1.29 -4.02
CA GLY A 32 -26.15 -1.32 -5.04
C GLY A 32 -26.42 -2.75 -5.53
N ASP A 33 -27.22 -2.86 -6.58
CA ASP A 33 -27.54 -4.16 -7.17
C ASP A 33 -26.29 -4.85 -7.76
N PRO A 34 -26.19 -6.19 -7.70
CA PRO A 34 -25.19 -6.92 -8.45
C PRO A 34 -25.38 -6.67 -9.95
N THR A 35 -24.27 -6.55 -10.67
CA THR A 35 -24.23 -6.32 -12.13
C THR A 35 -23.78 -7.54 -12.92
N THR A 36 -23.29 -8.56 -12.21
CA THR A 36 -22.92 -9.86 -12.75
C THR A 36 -23.41 -10.98 -11.83
N PRO A 37 -23.57 -12.21 -12.32
CA PRO A 37 -23.58 -13.37 -11.43
C PRO A 37 -22.22 -13.50 -10.72
N GLU A 38 -22.16 -14.30 -9.65
CA GLU A 38 -20.88 -14.79 -9.13
C GLU A 38 -20.12 -15.54 -10.23
N SER A 39 -18.83 -15.25 -10.36
CA SER A 39 -17.97 -15.82 -11.42
C SER A 39 -16.62 -16.28 -10.86
N ASP A 40 -15.97 -17.20 -11.58
CA ASP A 40 -14.62 -17.65 -11.26
C ASP A 40 -13.58 -16.52 -11.40
N ALA A 41 -12.65 -16.47 -10.45
CA ALA A 41 -11.49 -15.60 -10.44
C ALA A 41 -10.19 -16.43 -10.33
N ALA A 42 -9.03 -15.84 -10.66
CA ALA A 42 -7.78 -16.58 -10.77
C ALA A 42 -7.38 -17.31 -9.47
N GLY A 43 -6.73 -18.47 -9.57
CA GLY A 43 -6.28 -19.20 -8.37
C GLY A 43 -7.40 -19.85 -7.55
N GLY A 44 -8.57 -20.10 -8.16
CA GLY A 44 -9.70 -20.77 -7.52
C GLY A 44 -10.56 -19.85 -6.65
N GLY A 45 -10.47 -18.53 -6.86
CA GLY A 45 -11.33 -17.57 -6.18
C GLY A 45 -12.65 -17.37 -6.89
N LYS A 46 -13.50 -16.58 -6.25
CA LYS A 46 -14.80 -16.11 -6.77
C LYS A 46 -14.86 -14.61 -6.72
N LYS A 47 -15.65 -14.01 -7.60
CA LYS A 47 -15.93 -12.58 -7.57
C LYS A 47 -17.36 -12.27 -8.00
N GLN A 48 -17.85 -11.13 -7.54
CA GLN A 48 -19.08 -10.51 -8.04
C GLN A 48 -18.91 -8.99 -8.12
N ASP A 49 -19.44 -8.39 -9.18
CA ASP A 49 -19.36 -6.95 -9.45
C ASP A 49 -20.71 -6.28 -9.15
N PHE A 50 -20.69 -5.10 -8.51
CA PHE A 50 -21.90 -4.38 -8.08
C PHE A 50 -21.94 -2.95 -8.64
N ALA A 51 -23.13 -2.34 -8.64
CA ALA A 51 -23.43 -1.10 -9.34
C ALA A 51 -22.62 0.12 -8.84
N ASN A 52 -22.32 0.21 -7.53
CA ASN A 52 -21.67 1.39 -6.94
C ASN A 52 -20.14 1.41 -7.09
N ASN A 53 -19.62 0.93 -8.21
CA ASN A 53 -18.18 0.81 -8.48
C ASN A 53 -17.40 0.02 -7.40
N VAL A 54 -17.99 -1.09 -6.96
CA VAL A 54 -17.41 -2.00 -5.97
C VAL A 54 -17.55 -3.45 -6.42
N SER A 55 -16.58 -4.29 -6.06
CA SER A 55 -16.65 -5.74 -6.19
C SER A 55 -16.49 -6.39 -4.84
N ILE A 56 -16.91 -7.64 -4.71
CA ILE A 56 -16.45 -8.54 -3.65
C ILE A 56 -15.65 -9.65 -4.29
N TYR A 57 -14.45 -9.91 -3.76
CA TYR A 57 -13.59 -11.02 -4.17
C TYR A 57 -13.40 -11.97 -3.00
N TRP A 58 -13.45 -13.27 -3.25
CA TRP A 58 -13.29 -14.31 -2.24
C TRP A 58 -12.26 -15.35 -2.68
N THR A 59 -11.46 -15.82 -1.71
CA THR A 59 -10.75 -17.11 -1.81
C THR A 59 -10.83 -17.86 -0.49
N PRO A 60 -10.59 -19.17 -0.47
CA PRO A 60 -10.43 -19.91 0.79
C PRO A 60 -9.30 -19.39 1.69
N ALA A 61 -8.28 -18.73 1.11
CA ALA A 61 -7.12 -18.25 1.84
C ALA A 61 -7.31 -16.85 2.45
N THR A 62 -8.16 -16.03 1.84
CA THR A 62 -8.33 -14.61 2.20
C THR A 62 -9.71 -14.28 2.75
N ASN A 63 -10.71 -15.15 2.59
CA ASN A 63 -12.13 -14.82 2.73
C ASN A 63 -12.58 -13.76 1.72
N ALA A 64 -13.83 -13.33 1.86
CA ALA A 64 -14.48 -12.36 0.99
C ALA A 64 -14.14 -10.96 1.49
N HIS A 65 -13.79 -10.08 0.56
CA HIS A 65 -13.48 -8.68 0.85
C HIS A 65 -14.05 -7.76 -0.21
N ALA A 66 -14.63 -6.65 0.25
CA ALA A 66 -15.08 -5.58 -0.61
C ALA A 66 -13.90 -4.75 -1.14
N ILE A 67 -13.94 -4.35 -2.41
CA ILE A 67 -12.95 -3.48 -3.04
C ILE A 67 -13.63 -2.51 -3.99
N GLY A 68 -13.43 -1.20 -3.78
CA GLY A 68 -14.13 -0.14 -4.49
C GLY A 68 -13.25 1.04 -4.92
N GLY A 69 -13.86 1.95 -5.67
CA GLY A 69 -13.30 3.27 -6.01
C GLY A 69 -11.88 3.23 -6.59
N SER A 70 -11.09 4.26 -6.26
CA SER A 70 -9.74 4.44 -6.82
C SER A 70 -8.78 3.30 -6.45
N ILE A 71 -8.96 2.65 -5.29
CA ILE A 71 -8.17 1.49 -4.88
C ILE A 71 -8.45 0.30 -5.81
N ARG A 72 -9.72 0.01 -6.11
CA ARG A 72 -10.11 -1.00 -7.10
C ARG A 72 -9.54 -0.69 -8.48
N ASP A 73 -9.62 0.57 -8.91
CA ASP A 73 -9.13 0.99 -10.22
C ASP A 73 -7.61 0.81 -10.34
N LYS A 74 -6.86 1.18 -9.30
CA LYS A 74 -5.41 0.94 -9.22
C LYS A 74 -5.08 -0.55 -9.25
N TRP A 75 -5.78 -1.36 -8.45
CA TRP A 75 -5.58 -2.80 -8.40
C TRP A 75 -5.87 -3.47 -9.74
N ARG A 76 -6.94 -3.03 -10.44
CA ARG A 76 -7.25 -3.46 -11.81
C ARG A 76 -6.17 -3.09 -12.80
N GLY A 77 -5.66 -1.87 -12.75
CA GLY A 77 -4.52 -1.43 -13.55
C GLY A 77 -3.25 -2.25 -13.30
N ALA A 78 -3.10 -2.80 -12.09
CA ALA A 78 -2.00 -3.69 -11.71
C ALA A 78 -2.23 -5.18 -12.01
N GLY A 79 -3.29 -5.53 -12.76
CA GLY A 79 -3.60 -6.90 -13.18
C GLY A 79 -4.51 -7.70 -12.23
N SER A 80 -5.18 -7.02 -11.30
CA SER A 80 -6.12 -7.61 -10.34
C SER A 80 -5.53 -8.83 -9.60
N GLU A 81 -6.32 -9.88 -9.38
CA GLU A 81 -5.90 -11.09 -8.67
C GLU A 81 -4.82 -11.89 -9.44
N GLY A 82 -4.72 -11.67 -10.76
CA GLY A 82 -3.67 -12.24 -11.60
C GLY A 82 -2.31 -11.55 -11.39
N GLY A 83 -2.33 -10.27 -11.00
CA GLY A 83 -1.16 -9.42 -10.77
C GLY A 83 -0.31 -9.82 -9.57
N THR A 84 0.69 -9.01 -9.25
CA THR A 84 1.59 -9.25 -8.10
C THR A 84 0.91 -8.99 -6.76
N LEU A 85 -0.10 -8.12 -6.71
CA LEU A 85 -0.84 -7.80 -5.50
C LEU A 85 -1.74 -8.95 -5.03
N LYS A 86 -2.23 -9.79 -5.96
CA LYS A 86 -3.15 -10.90 -5.68
C LYS A 86 -4.44 -10.41 -5.00
N TYR A 87 -5.01 -11.20 -4.10
CA TYR A 87 -6.30 -10.91 -3.49
C TYR A 87 -6.20 -9.88 -2.35
N PRO A 88 -7.25 -9.08 -2.11
CA PRO A 88 -7.40 -8.32 -0.88
C PRO A 88 -7.40 -9.27 0.34
N VAL A 89 -6.87 -8.79 1.46
CA VAL A 89 -6.86 -9.49 2.77
C VAL A 89 -7.49 -8.66 3.89
N THR A 90 -7.94 -7.46 3.55
CA THR A 90 -8.76 -6.59 4.38
C THR A 90 -9.78 -5.92 3.48
N ASP A 91 -10.85 -5.38 4.07
CA ASP A 91 -11.66 -4.37 3.40
C ASP A 91 -10.92 -3.03 3.38
N GLU A 92 -11.50 -2.06 2.69
CA GLU A 92 -10.96 -0.70 2.61
C GLU A 92 -11.12 0.04 3.95
N GLY A 93 -9.99 0.31 4.62
CA GLY A 93 -9.93 1.02 5.89
C GLY A 93 -9.72 2.53 5.73
N GLN A 94 -10.11 3.30 6.75
CA GLN A 94 -9.77 4.72 6.87
C GLN A 94 -8.43 4.89 7.60
N THR A 95 -7.65 5.87 7.20
CA THR A 95 -6.42 6.28 7.90
C THR A 95 -6.66 7.42 8.89
N SER A 96 -5.68 7.69 9.76
CA SER A 96 -5.75 8.79 10.74
C SER A 96 -5.76 10.19 10.10
N LYS A 97 -5.10 10.33 8.95
CA LYS A 97 -5.16 11.49 8.05
C LYS A 97 -6.19 11.23 6.93
N PRO A 98 -6.70 12.26 6.22
CA PRO A 98 -7.65 12.08 5.11
C PRO A 98 -7.12 11.15 4.00
N GLY A 99 -7.52 9.89 4.07
CA GLY A 99 -7.06 8.83 3.19
C GLY A 99 -7.72 7.49 3.51
N ARG A 100 -7.44 6.52 2.64
CA ARG A 100 -7.93 5.15 2.73
C ARG A 100 -6.83 4.19 2.31
N PHE A 101 -6.94 2.96 2.78
CA PHE A 101 -6.00 1.90 2.41
C PHE A 101 -6.71 0.57 2.31
N GLN A 102 -6.10 -0.34 1.56
CA GLN A 102 -6.48 -1.74 1.57
C GLN A 102 -5.23 -2.61 1.48
N HIS A 103 -5.18 -3.68 2.27
CA HIS A 103 -4.10 -4.64 2.21
C HIS A 103 -4.45 -5.79 1.27
N PHE A 104 -3.44 -6.25 0.56
CA PHE A 104 -3.49 -7.37 -0.37
C PHE A 104 -2.40 -8.37 0.02
N GLN A 105 -2.49 -9.61 -0.47
CA GLN A 105 -1.48 -10.62 -0.15
C GLN A 105 -0.06 -10.18 -0.58
N GLY A 106 0.03 -9.48 -1.72
CA GLY A 106 1.30 -9.02 -2.29
C GLY A 106 1.66 -7.56 -2.00
N GLY A 107 0.84 -6.81 -1.26
CA GLY A 107 1.10 -5.39 -1.06
C GLY A 107 0.03 -4.63 -0.30
N SER A 108 0.10 -3.30 -0.34
CA SER A 108 -0.94 -2.39 0.12
C SER A 108 -1.20 -1.36 -0.97
N ILE A 109 -2.45 -0.93 -1.10
CA ILE A 109 -2.79 0.25 -1.90
C ILE A 109 -3.28 1.32 -0.94
N TYR A 110 -2.77 2.54 -1.10
CA TYR A 110 -3.21 3.72 -0.38
C TYR A 110 -3.82 4.71 -1.36
N TRP A 111 -4.89 5.36 -0.95
CA TRP A 111 -5.38 6.59 -1.55
C TRP A 111 -5.33 7.70 -0.51
N SER A 112 -4.85 8.88 -0.86
CA SER A 112 -5.00 10.06 -0.01
C SER A 112 -5.32 11.32 -0.81
N VAL A 113 -5.87 12.31 -0.10
CA VAL A 113 -6.15 13.63 -0.68
C VAL A 113 -4.82 14.28 -1.06
N GLY A 114 -4.68 14.66 -2.33
CA GLY A 114 -3.51 15.37 -2.84
C GLY A 114 -2.41 14.50 -3.43
N SER A 115 -2.24 13.24 -2.98
CA SER A 115 -1.25 12.34 -3.57
C SER A 115 -1.83 11.33 -4.56
N GLY A 116 -3.12 10.99 -4.47
CA GLY A 116 -3.75 10.01 -5.34
C GLY A 116 -3.58 8.57 -4.84
N THR A 117 -3.61 7.58 -5.75
CA THR A 117 -3.60 6.15 -5.38
C THR A 117 -2.30 5.46 -5.77
N HIS A 118 -1.61 4.88 -4.79
CA HIS A 118 -0.28 4.27 -4.97
C HIS A 118 -0.15 2.91 -4.30
N VAL A 119 0.63 2.05 -4.94
CA VAL A 119 0.98 0.72 -4.44
C VAL A 119 2.23 0.80 -3.59
N VAL A 120 2.24 0.14 -2.43
CA VAL A 120 3.43 -0.12 -1.60
C VAL A 120 3.59 -1.64 -1.48
N SER A 121 4.73 -2.20 -1.87
CA SER A 121 4.92 -3.66 -1.92
C SER A 121 6.28 -4.15 -1.41
N GLY A 122 6.40 -5.46 -1.21
CA GLY A 122 7.64 -6.14 -0.84
C GLY A 122 8.37 -5.55 0.37
N VAL A 123 9.70 -5.54 0.32
CA VAL A 123 10.56 -5.07 1.43
C VAL A 123 10.35 -3.60 1.79
N ILE A 124 9.88 -2.78 0.85
CA ILE A 124 9.53 -1.38 1.13
C ILE A 124 8.26 -1.32 1.98
N ARG A 125 7.24 -2.12 1.66
CA ARG A 125 6.02 -2.24 2.48
C ARG A 125 6.36 -2.74 3.87
N ASP A 126 7.23 -3.74 3.99
CA ASP A 126 7.64 -4.27 5.28
C ASP A 126 8.31 -3.19 6.13
N LYS A 127 9.21 -2.39 5.52
CA LYS A 127 9.86 -1.26 6.20
C LYS A 127 8.85 -0.17 6.61
N TYR A 128 7.95 0.20 5.71
CA TYR A 128 6.91 1.19 5.97
C TYR A 128 5.98 0.75 7.11
N SER A 129 5.65 -0.54 7.17
CA SER A 129 4.87 -1.12 8.26
C SER A 129 5.58 -1.03 9.61
N ALA A 130 6.90 -1.31 9.63
CA ALA A 130 7.69 -1.35 10.85
C ALA A 130 7.82 0.02 11.53
N VAL A 131 7.64 1.10 10.77
CA VAL A 131 7.69 2.48 11.29
C VAL A 131 6.32 3.10 11.53
N GLY A 132 5.22 2.35 11.37
CA GLY A 132 3.88 2.83 11.66
C GLY A 132 3.13 3.43 10.47
N TRP A 133 3.45 2.99 9.25
CA TRP A 133 2.71 3.33 8.03
C TRP A 133 2.57 4.85 7.82
N GLU A 134 1.41 5.34 7.38
CA GLU A 134 1.14 6.75 7.06
C GLU A 134 1.08 7.66 8.29
N SER A 135 1.02 7.04 9.48
CA SER A 135 1.10 7.72 10.77
C SER A 135 2.54 8.03 11.16
N SER A 136 3.54 7.46 10.47
CA SER A 136 4.95 7.80 10.62
C SER A 136 5.31 9.15 9.97
N PRO A 137 6.53 9.68 10.19
CA PRO A 137 7.02 10.86 9.49
C PRO A 137 7.08 10.74 7.96
N LEU A 138 7.03 9.52 7.40
CA LEU A 138 6.93 9.33 5.95
C LEU A 138 5.62 9.89 5.38
N GLY A 139 4.50 9.77 6.10
CA GLY A 139 3.18 10.08 5.54
C GLY A 139 2.80 9.13 4.40
N PHE A 140 1.86 9.55 3.55
CA PHE A 140 1.37 8.72 2.46
C PHE A 140 2.39 8.54 1.33
N PRO A 141 2.33 7.43 0.56
CA PRO A 141 3.04 7.34 -0.70
C PRO A 141 2.56 8.42 -1.67
N ILE A 142 3.49 8.99 -2.45
CA ILE A 142 3.21 10.01 -3.48
C ILE A 142 3.55 9.54 -4.89
N ALA A 143 4.17 8.36 -5.01
CA ALA A 143 4.45 7.68 -6.25
C ALA A 143 4.43 6.16 -6.01
N ASP A 144 4.17 5.40 -7.08
CA ASP A 144 4.44 3.97 -7.07
C ASP A 144 5.96 3.72 -6.99
N GLU A 145 6.29 2.50 -6.57
CA GLU A 145 7.67 2.03 -6.51
C GLU A 145 8.38 2.17 -7.87
N ASN A 146 9.48 2.93 -7.88
CA ASN A 146 10.36 3.07 -9.02
C ASN A 146 11.46 2.01 -8.96
N LYS A 147 11.66 1.28 -10.06
CA LYS A 147 12.69 0.25 -10.23
C LYS A 147 13.65 0.69 -11.33
N THR A 148 14.78 1.25 -10.96
CA THR A 148 15.76 1.80 -11.92
C THR A 148 16.99 0.90 -12.09
N GLY A 149 17.33 0.57 -13.34
CA GLY A 149 18.68 0.18 -13.76
C GLY A 149 19.16 -1.26 -13.45
N SER A 150 20.42 -1.54 -13.81
CA SER A 150 21.10 -2.85 -13.76
C SER A 150 21.44 -3.35 -12.36
N THR A 151 21.24 -2.51 -11.35
CA THR A 151 21.32 -2.84 -9.92
C THR A 151 19.89 -2.82 -9.42
N ALA A 152 19.35 -3.92 -8.89
CA ALA A 152 17.97 -3.99 -8.39
C ALA A 152 17.75 -3.02 -7.21
N THR A 153 17.60 -1.73 -7.53
CA THR A 153 17.32 -0.65 -6.61
C THR A 153 15.83 -0.36 -6.69
N HIS A 154 15.19 -0.42 -5.54
CA HIS A 154 13.79 -0.12 -5.37
C HIS A 154 13.70 1.19 -4.59
N GLU A 155 12.96 2.15 -5.12
CA GLU A 155 12.70 3.44 -4.46
C GLU A 155 11.20 3.63 -4.34
N GLN A 156 10.75 4.12 -3.20
CA GLN A 156 9.41 4.67 -3.09
C GLN A 156 9.43 6.01 -2.35
N LEU A 157 8.74 6.98 -2.94
CA LEU A 157 8.60 8.33 -2.41
C LEU A 157 7.32 8.45 -1.59
N PHE A 158 7.46 9.15 -0.46
CA PHE A 158 6.40 9.47 0.48
C PHE A 158 6.39 10.98 0.74
N GLU A 159 5.31 11.51 1.32
CA GLU A 159 5.15 12.94 1.61
C GLU A 159 6.33 13.55 2.37
N GLY A 160 6.85 12.84 3.39
CA GLY A 160 7.91 13.30 4.28
C GLY A 160 9.28 12.65 4.04
N GLY A 161 9.42 11.79 3.03
CA GLY A 161 10.68 11.09 2.81
C GLY A 161 10.66 10.06 1.69
N ALA A 162 11.63 9.15 1.73
CA ALA A 162 11.72 8.05 0.79
C ALA A 162 12.23 6.78 1.48
N ILE A 163 11.87 5.63 0.91
CA ILE A 163 12.46 4.34 1.27
C ILE A 163 13.25 3.84 0.08
N TYR A 164 14.52 3.51 0.30
CA TYR A 164 15.39 2.88 -0.68
C TYR A 164 15.71 1.45 -0.25
N SER A 165 15.63 0.51 -1.19
CA SER A 165 16.18 -0.84 -1.04
C SER A 165 17.21 -1.10 -2.11
N THR A 166 18.44 -1.39 -1.70
CA THR A 166 19.50 -1.81 -2.63
C THR A 166 20.10 -3.13 -2.16
N GLN A 167 20.62 -3.93 -3.10
CA GLN A 167 21.32 -5.17 -2.75
C GLN A 167 22.51 -4.94 -1.81
N LYS A 168 23.18 -3.79 -1.91
CA LYS A 168 24.39 -3.48 -1.14
C LYS A 168 24.09 -3.00 0.27
N THR A 169 23.05 -2.19 0.43
CA THR A 169 22.77 -1.51 1.71
C THR A 169 21.58 -2.10 2.45
N GLY A 170 20.68 -2.80 1.79
CA GLY A 170 19.39 -3.19 2.38
C GLY A 170 18.35 -2.07 2.25
N THR A 171 17.30 -2.14 3.07
CA THR A 171 16.13 -1.25 2.99
C THR A 171 16.14 -0.21 4.11
N HIS A 172 16.29 1.07 3.74
CA HIS A 172 16.46 2.18 4.67
C HIS A 172 15.59 3.37 4.31
N ILE A 173 15.18 4.10 5.34
CA ILE A 173 14.39 5.33 5.21
C ILE A 173 15.30 6.54 5.22
N VAL A 174 15.00 7.57 4.42
CA VAL A 174 15.62 8.89 4.52
C VAL A 174 14.52 9.96 4.60
N TRP A 175 14.52 10.78 5.65
CA TRP A 175 13.49 11.80 5.93
C TRP A 175 14.05 13.04 6.63
N GLY A 176 13.18 14.05 6.81
CA GLY A 176 13.46 15.22 7.64
C GLY A 176 14.72 16.01 7.24
N ALA A 177 15.36 16.65 8.22
CA ALA A 177 16.50 17.54 7.97
C ALA A 177 17.74 16.81 7.40
N ILE A 178 17.92 15.53 7.75
CA ILE A 178 19.00 14.71 7.17
C ILE A 178 18.74 14.48 5.68
N ARG A 179 17.49 14.16 5.28
CA ARG A 179 17.11 14.06 3.87
C ARG A 179 17.35 15.37 3.14
N ASP A 180 16.97 16.50 3.72
CA ASP A 180 17.14 17.80 3.07
C ASP A 180 18.62 18.08 2.78
N GLU A 181 19.50 17.77 3.72
CA GLU A 181 20.95 17.90 3.52
C GLU A 181 21.48 16.90 2.49
N TRP A 182 21.03 15.65 2.53
CA TRP A 182 21.38 14.64 1.54
C TRP A 182 20.99 15.06 0.12
N VAL A 183 19.77 15.59 -0.05
CA VAL A 183 19.26 16.12 -1.33
C VAL A 183 20.07 17.32 -1.81
N ARG A 184 20.41 18.27 -0.93
CA ARG A 184 21.29 19.41 -1.28
C ARG A 184 22.66 18.98 -1.81
N ASN A 185 23.14 17.81 -1.39
CA ASN A 185 24.41 17.23 -1.81
C ASN A 185 24.29 16.25 -2.98
N GLY A 186 23.16 16.27 -3.71
CA GLY A 186 22.95 15.47 -4.92
C GLY A 186 22.26 14.12 -4.73
N ALA A 187 21.70 13.88 -3.54
CA ALA A 187 20.96 12.66 -3.18
C ALA A 187 21.76 11.36 -3.53
N GLU A 188 21.09 10.35 -4.08
CA GLU A 188 21.68 9.05 -4.40
C GLU A 188 22.77 9.11 -5.49
N ASN A 189 22.76 10.17 -6.30
CA ASN A 189 23.77 10.45 -7.32
C ASN A 189 24.93 11.32 -6.79
N GLY A 190 24.80 11.82 -5.55
CA GLY A 190 25.74 12.70 -4.88
C GLY A 190 26.86 11.96 -4.16
N ARG A 191 27.70 12.72 -3.45
CA ARG A 191 28.87 12.20 -2.71
C ARG A 191 28.53 11.15 -1.64
N TYR A 192 27.30 11.17 -1.11
CA TYR A 192 26.88 10.27 -0.05
C TYR A 192 26.32 8.95 -0.59
N GLY A 193 25.75 8.92 -1.80
CA GLY A 193 25.09 7.75 -2.35
C GLY A 193 23.85 7.33 -1.57
N TYR A 194 23.46 6.06 -1.66
CA TYR A 194 22.28 5.52 -0.98
C TYR A 194 22.46 5.42 0.55
N PRO A 195 21.38 5.51 1.34
CA PRO A 195 21.43 5.23 2.77
C PRO A 195 21.89 3.78 3.05
N SER A 196 22.69 3.62 4.10
CA SER A 196 23.21 2.33 4.59
C SER A 196 22.78 1.97 6.01
N GLY A 197 22.00 2.84 6.64
CA GLY A 197 21.31 2.62 7.91
C GLY A 197 20.15 3.60 8.02
N ASP A 198 19.20 3.33 8.93
CA ASP A 198 18.22 4.34 9.31
C ASP A 198 18.86 5.41 10.20
N GLU A 199 18.12 6.51 10.39
CA GLU A 199 18.48 7.56 11.34
C GLU A 199 18.56 7.02 12.78
N TYR A 200 19.60 7.45 13.51
CA TYR A 200 19.84 7.06 14.90
C TYR A 200 20.32 8.25 15.75
N ASP A 201 20.20 8.13 17.09
CA ASP A 201 20.64 9.16 18.03
C ASP A 201 22.15 9.34 18.02
N TYR A 202 22.63 10.59 17.90
CA TYR A 202 24.05 10.88 17.84
C TYR A 202 24.38 12.28 18.39
N GLN A 203 25.18 12.33 19.46
CA GLN A 203 25.76 13.57 20.03
C GLN A 203 24.73 14.71 20.25
N GLY A 204 23.59 14.41 20.85
CA GLY A 204 22.54 15.40 21.13
C GLY A 204 21.67 15.76 19.91
N GLY A 205 21.89 15.10 18.78
CA GLY A 205 21.06 15.20 17.59
C GLY A 205 20.83 13.83 16.96
N LYS A 206 20.78 13.80 15.63
CA LYS A 206 20.53 12.60 14.83
C LYS A 206 21.67 12.41 13.84
N ALA A 207 21.91 11.18 13.44
CA ALA A 207 22.80 10.88 12.34
C ALA A 207 22.25 9.75 11.49
N GLN A 208 22.70 9.70 10.25
CA GLN A 208 22.41 8.61 9.34
C GLN A 208 23.65 8.27 8.53
N ASP A 209 23.87 6.98 8.34
CA ASP A 209 24.94 6.45 7.52
C ASP A 209 24.48 6.23 6.08
N PHE A 210 25.36 6.58 5.15
CA PHE A 210 25.23 6.42 3.71
C PHE A 210 26.49 5.72 3.17
N GLN A 211 26.40 5.20 1.94
CA GLN A 211 27.51 4.50 1.29
C GLN A 211 28.83 5.30 1.28
N GLY A 212 28.74 6.61 1.11
CA GLY A 212 29.87 7.55 0.99
C GLY A 212 30.15 8.39 2.25
N GLY A 213 29.46 8.14 3.37
CA GLY A 213 29.72 8.87 4.61
C GLY A 213 28.52 8.98 5.54
N LYS A 214 28.61 9.90 6.51
CA LYS A 214 27.58 10.15 7.52
C LYS A 214 27.07 11.58 7.40
N ILE A 215 25.76 11.76 7.55
CA ILE A 215 25.16 13.09 7.75
C ILE A 215 24.71 13.16 9.21
N VAL A 216 25.04 14.27 9.88
CA VAL A 216 24.66 14.54 11.26
C VAL A 216 23.79 15.79 11.27
N TRP A 217 22.63 15.68 11.89
CA TRP A 217 21.76 16.80 12.22
C TRP A 217 21.85 17.12 13.71
N LYS A 218 21.87 18.40 14.04
CA LYS A 218 21.74 18.89 15.42
C LYS A 218 20.60 19.90 15.49
N PRO A 219 19.82 19.93 16.58
CA PRO A 219 18.85 21.00 16.80
C PRO A 219 19.58 22.34 16.98
N ASP A 220 19.01 23.42 16.43
CA ASP A 220 19.57 24.76 16.59
C ASP A 220 19.57 25.16 18.08
N GLY A 221 20.73 25.59 18.60
CA GLY A 221 20.86 26.13 19.96
C GLY A 221 21.59 25.28 21.01
N GLN A 222 22.46 24.33 20.62
CA GLN A 222 23.43 23.67 21.51
C GLN A 222 24.87 23.92 21.09
#